data_AF-A0AB34AM43-F1
#
_entry.id   AF-A0AB34AM43-F1
#
_cell.length_a   1.000
_cell.length_b   1.000
_cell.length_c   1.000
_cell.angle_alpha   90.00
_cell.angle_beta   90.00
_cell.angle_gamma   90.00
#
_symmetry.space_group_name_H-M   'P 1'
#
loop_
_entity.id
_entity.type
_entity.pdbx_description
1 polymer ?
#
loop_
_entity_poly.entity_id
_entity_poly.type
_entity_poly.pdbx_seq_one_letter_code
_entity_poly.pdbx_strand_id
1 'polypeptide(L)'
;MHKSHATRKRNYEIVKALVEFQINNSMRISELLAIKTDNIDVQDKTLEIDGTINWVTDEETGAFGIKETTKTSKSYRTIGLTTQSINLIKNTYVGK
;
A
#
# COMPACT_ATOMS: atom_id res chain seq x y z
N MET A 1 24.15 -10.41 -9.03
CA MET A 1 23.03 -10.52 -10.00
C MET A 1 22.65 -9.12 -10.46
N HIS A 2 22.97 -8.73 -11.70
CA HIS A 2 22.67 -7.39 -12.22
C HIS A 2 21.17 -7.32 -12.57
N LYS A 3 20.35 -6.62 -11.77
CA LYS A 3 18.93 -6.41 -12.12
C LYS A 3 18.85 -5.69 -13.48
N SER A 4 17.84 -5.99 -14.31
CA SER A 4 17.68 -5.33 -15.61
C SER A 4 17.38 -3.83 -15.43
N HIS A 5 17.70 -3.01 -16.45
CA HIS A 5 17.36 -1.58 -16.43
C HIS A 5 15.85 -1.33 -16.28
N ALA A 6 15.03 -2.16 -16.91
CA ALA A 6 13.56 -2.08 -16.82
C ALA A 6 13.07 -2.31 -15.38
N THR A 7 13.64 -3.29 -14.67
CA THR A 7 13.28 -3.56 -13.26
C THR A 7 13.64 -2.38 -12.35
N ARG A 8 14.79 -1.73 -12.57
CA ARG A 8 15.17 -0.52 -11.80
C ARG A 8 14.17 0.61 -12.03
N LYS A 9 13.84 0.90 -13.29
CA LYS A 9 12.89 1.97 -13.65
C LYS A 9 11.54 1.77 -12.96
N ARG A 10 10.96 0.58 -13.07
CA ARG A 10 9.68 0.23 -12.41
C ARG A 10 9.75 0.43 -10.89
N ASN A 11 10.85 -0.01 -10.26
CA ASN A 11 11.01 0.15 -8.81
C ASN A 11 11.05 1.62 -8.40
N TYR A 12 11.74 2.48 -9.15
CA TYR A 12 11.74 3.92 -8.88
C TYR A 12 10.36 4.55 -9.06
N GLU A 13 9.61 4.15 -10.09
CA GLU A 13 8.24 4.62 -10.32
C GLU A 13 7.31 4.24 -9.17
N ILE A 14 7.38 2.99 -8.68
CA ILE A 14 6.60 2.52 -7.53
C ILE A 14 7.01 3.26 -6.25
N VAL A 15 8.31 3.37 -5.97
CA VAL A 15 8.79 4.07 -4.76
C VAL A 15 8.35 5.53 -4.76
N LYS A 16 8.40 6.21 -5.93
CA LYS A 16 7.90 7.57 -6.07
C LYS A 16 6.41 7.66 -5.73
N ALA A 17 5.59 6.78 -6.30
CA ALA A 17 4.15 6.77 -6.04
C ALA A 17 3.82 6.49 -4.56
N LEU A 18 4.54 5.56 -3.92
CA LEU A 18 4.39 5.26 -2.49
C LEU A 18 4.72 6.47 -1.61
N VAL A 19 5.83 7.17 -1.88
CA VAL A 19 6.22 8.37 -1.13
C VAL A 19 5.19 9.49 -1.30
N GLU A 20 4.73 9.74 -2.53
CA GLU A 20 3.71 10.75 -2.80
C GLU A 20 2.39 10.43 -2.08
N PHE A 21 1.97 9.16 -2.14
CA PHE A 21 0.78 8.71 -1.43
C PHE A 21 0.92 8.82 0.09
N GLN A 22 2.09 8.48 0.64
CA GLN A 22 2.34 8.58 2.07
C GLN A 22 2.27 10.03 2.57
N ILE A 23 2.85 10.98 1.84
CA ILE A 23 2.81 12.42 2.16
C ILE A 23 1.37 12.94 2.10
N ASN A 24 0.62 12.57 1.07
CA ASN A 24 -0.75 13.08 0.87
C ASN A 24 -1.74 12.60 1.94
N ASN A 25 -1.50 11.44 2.55
CA ASN A 25 -2.46 10.79 3.45
C ASN A 25 -1.92 10.62 4.90
N SER A 26 -0.70 11.09 5.17
CA SER A 26 -0.05 11.09 6.50
C SER A 26 -0.14 9.76 7.25
N MET A 27 0.20 8.65 6.58
CA MET A 27 0.13 7.31 7.17
C MET A 27 1.50 6.71 7.45
N ARG A 28 1.55 5.70 8.34
CA ARG A 28 2.79 4.97 8.61
C ARG A 28 3.16 4.10 7.41
N ILE A 29 4.45 3.93 7.14
CA ILE A 29 4.91 3.13 6.00
C ILE A 29 4.45 1.67 6.09
N SER A 30 4.37 1.10 7.30
CA SER A 30 3.88 -0.26 7.50
C SER A 30 2.38 -0.41 7.24
N GLU A 31 1.58 0.62 7.49
CA GLU A 31 0.15 0.69 7.13
C GLU A 31 0.00 0.79 5.61
N LEU A 32 0.82 1.64 4.95
CA LEU A 32 0.79 1.82 3.50
C LEU A 32 1.09 0.52 2.74
N LEU A 33 2.11 -0.21 3.19
CA LEU A 33 2.48 -1.48 2.57
C LEU A 33 1.45 -2.60 2.84
N ALA A 34 0.53 -2.42 3.79
CA ALA A 34 -0.51 -3.38 4.14
C ALA A 34 -1.82 -3.18 3.37
N ILE A 35 -1.92 -2.12 2.57
CA ILE A 35 -3.12 -1.81 1.78
C ILE A 35 -3.35 -2.91 0.74
N LYS A 36 -4.58 -3.41 0.68
CA LYS A 36 -5.10 -4.27 -0.38
C LYS A 36 -6.14 -3.52 -1.20
N THR A 37 -6.50 -4.07 -2.37
CA THR A 37 -7.55 -3.50 -3.23
C THR A 37 -8.86 -3.28 -2.48
N ASP A 38 -9.22 -4.23 -1.63
CA ASP A 38 -10.49 -4.25 -0.91
C ASP A 38 -10.56 -3.19 0.20
N ASN A 39 -9.42 -2.59 0.56
CA ASN A 39 -9.38 -1.48 1.50
C ASN A 39 -9.76 -0.13 0.86
N ILE A 40 -9.87 -0.03 -0.47
CA ILE A 40 -10.03 1.24 -1.19
C ILE A 40 -11.44 1.34 -1.79
N ASP A 41 -12.20 2.33 -1.35
CA ASP A 41 -13.42 2.74 -2.05
C ASP A 41 -13.11 3.87 -3.04
N VAL A 42 -13.18 3.55 -4.33
CA VAL A 42 -12.92 4.51 -5.40
C VAL A 42 -14.08 5.49 -5.61
N GLN A 43 -15.31 5.07 -5.31
CA GLN A 43 -16.51 5.89 -5.48
C GLN A 43 -16.59 6.93 -4.38
N ASP A 44 -16.49 6.47 -3.13
CA ASP A 44 -16.56 7.33 -1.94
C ASP A 44 -15.21 7.96 -1.60
N LYS A 45 -14.15 7.58 -2.31
CA LYS A 45 -12.77 8.06 -2.14
C LYS A 45 -12.32 7.86 -0.69
N THR A 46 -12.46 6.65 -0.18
CA THR A 46 -12.01 6.32 1.18
C THR A 46 -10.98 5.19 1.16
N LEU A 47 -10.16 5.16 2.21
CA LEU A 47 -9.23 4.08 2.48
C LEU A 47 -9.44 3.58 3.91
N GLU A 48 -9.72 2.29 4.04
CA GLU A 48 -9.71 1.59 5.30
C GLU A 48 -8.28 1.19 5.69
N ILE A 49 -7.85 1.59 6.88
CA ILE A 49 -6.55 1.22 7.46
C ILE A 49 -6.83 0.24 8.60
N ASP A 50 -6.62 -1.04 8.33
CA ASP A 50 -7.00 -2.19 9.17
C ASP A 50 -5.80 -3.07 9.59
N GLY A 51 -4.58 -2.70 9.21
CA GLY A 51 -3.40 -3.51 9.51
C GLY A 51 -2.07 -2.89 9.13
N THR A 52 -1.01 -3.64 9.42
CA THR A 52 0.38 -3.28 9.13
C THR A 52 1.13 -4.49 8.58
N ILE A 53 2.16 -4.27 7.77
CA ILE A 53 3.06 -5.35 7.36
C ILE A 53 3.96 -5.77 8.52
N ASN A 54 4.01 -7.09 8.73
CA ASN A 54 4.97 -7.77 9.57
C ASN A 54 6.02 -8.45 8.67
N TRP A 55 7.30 -8.22 8.94
CA TRP A 55 8.43 -8.65 8.12
C TRP A 55 8.87 -10.08 8.45
N VAL A 56 7.92 -11.01 8.34
CA VAL A 56 8.13 -12.44 8.53
C VAL A 56 7.90 -13.16 7.20
N THR A 57 8.51 -14.34 7.07
CA THR A 57 8.20 -15.26 5.98
C THR A 57 7.03 -16.11 6.38
N ASP A 58 6.01 -16.17 5.54
CA ASP A 58 4.90 -17.09 5.65
C ASP A 58 5.41 -18.52 5.47
N GLU A 59 5.21 -19.37 6.48
CA GLU A 59 5.68 -20.77 6.46
C GLU A 59 4.95 -21.62 5.42
N GLU A 60 3.71 -21.25 5.06
CA GLU A 60 2.89 -21.99 4.10
C GLU A 60 3.16 -21.53 2.67
N THR A 61 3.19 -20.22 2.42
CA THR A 61 3.32 -19.67 1.07
C THR A 61 4.76 -19.32 0.68
N GLY A 62 5.68 -19.24 1.65
CA GLY A 62 7.05 -18.74 1.46
C GLY A 62 7.13 -17.24 1.15
N ALA A 63 6.01 -16.51 1.21
CA ALA A 63 5.95 -15.08 0.92
C ALA A 63 6.60 -14.27 2.05
N PHE A 64 7.37 -13.23 1.69
CA PHE A 64 7.99 -12.34 2.66
C PHE A 64 7.15 -11.07 2.84
N GLY A 65 6.76 -10.78 4.08
CA GLY A 65 5.89 -9.65 4.43
C GLY A 65 4.42 -10.06 4.50
N ILE A 66 3.92 -10.27 5.71
CA ILE A 66 2.53 -10.68 5.96
C ILE A 66 1.74 -9.50 6.52
N LYS A 67 0.53 -9.28 6.01
CA LYS A 67 -0.40 -8.30 6.60
C LYS A 67 -0.89 -8.84 7.95
N GLU A 68 -0.59 -8.10 9.01
CA GLU A 68 -1.11 -8.37 10.35
C GLU A 68 -2.20 -7.36 10.69
N THR A 69 -3.38 -7.85 11.02
CA THR A 69 -4.49 -7.04 11.52
C THR A 69 -4.36 -6.92 13.03
N THR A 70 -4.24 -5.70 13.56
CA THR A 70 -4.10 -5.48 15.00
C THR A 70 -5.34 -5.94 15.76
N LYS A 71 -5.17 -6.67 16.87
CA LYS A 71 -6.28 -7.28 17.65
C LYS A 71 -7.22 -6.28 18.33
N THR A 72 -6.89 -4.99 18.37
CA THR A 72 -7.69 -3.96 19.06
C THR A 72 -8.29 -2.99 18.06
N SER A 73 -9.59 -2.72 18.19
CA SER A 73 -10.37 -1.85 17.31
C SER A 73 -9.95 -0.37 17.30
N LYS A 74 -9.03 0.04 18.18
CA LYS A 74 -8.62 1.45 18.33
C LYS A 74 -7.65 1.94 17.26
N SER A 75 -6.95 1.05 16.55
CA SER A 75 -6.02 1.41 15.47
C SER A 75 -6.68 1.46 14.09
N TYR A 76 -7.90 0.90 13.97
CA TYR A 76 -8.65 0.91 12.72
C TYR A 76 -9.24 2.29 12.48
N ARG A 77 -9.06 2.78 11.26
CA ARG A 77 -9.64 4.06 10.84
C ARG A 77 -9.89 4.05 9.36
N THR A 78 -10.91 4.79 8.96
CA THR A 78 -11.13 5.14 7.56
C THR A 78 -10.66 6.58 7.35
N ILE A 79 -9.91 6.82 6.28
CA ILE A 79 -9.49 8.15 5.88
C ILE A 79 -10.10 8.52 4.53
N GLY A 80 -10.33 9.81 4.30
CA GLY A 80 -10.67 10.33 2.99
C GLY A 80 -9.43 10.41 2.09
N LEU A 81 -9.61 10.08 0.82
CA LEU A 81 -8.61 10.19 -0.23
C LEU A 81 -8.91 11.38 -1.14
N THR A 82 -7.86 12.07 -1.55
CA THR A 82 -7.98 13.10 -2.59
C THR A 82 -8.12 12.45 -3.97
N THR A 83 -8.64 13.18 -4.95
CA THR A 83 -8.65 12.74 -6.35
C THR A 83 -7.24 12.39 -6.85
N GLN A 84 -6.21 13.10 -6.38
CA GLN A 84 -4.81 12.80 -6.70
C GLN A 84 -4.38 11.45 -6.12
N SER A 85 -4.70 11.16 -4.85
CA SER A 85 -4.43 9.87 -4.22
C SER A 85 -5.11 8.71 -4.97
N ILE A 86 -6.36 8.90 -5.41
CA ILE A 86 -7.09 7.91 -6.22
C ILE A 86 -6.40 7.68 -7.58
N ASN A 87 -5.95 8.74 -8.25
CA ASN A 87 -5.25 8.64 -9.52
C ASN A 87 -3.88 7.94 -9.37
N LEU A 88 -3.16 8.20 -8.27
CA LEU A 88 -1.91 7.51 -7.95
C LEU A 88 -2.11 6.00 -7.78
N ILE A 89 -3.16 5.59 -7.05
CA ILE A 89 -3.51 4.18 -6.87
C ILE A 89 -3.81 3.55 -8.24
N LYS A 90 -4.69 4.18 -9.04
CA LYS A 90 -5.07 3.67 -10.36
C LYS A 90 -3.86 3.47 -11.28
N ASN A 91 -2.96 4.45 -11.33
CA ASN A 91 -1.79 4.39 -12.21
C ASN A 91 -0.69 3.42 -11.75
N THR A 92 -0.69 3.03 -10.47
CA THR A 92 0.38 2.20 -9.86
C THR A 92 -0.07 0.75 -9.66
N TYR A 93 -1.32 0.52 -9.26
CA TYR A 93 -1.86 -0.79 -8.85
C TYR A 93 -2.88 -1.36 -9.84
N VAL A 94 -3.66 -0.52 -10.52
CA VAL A 94 -4.64 -0.97 -11.50
C VAL A 94 -3.94 -1.02 -12.86
N GLY A 95 -3.48 -2.22 -13.20
CA GLY A 95 -2.86 -2.65 -14.47
C GLY A 95 -2.74 -1.64 -15.60
N LYS A 96 -1.50 -1.43 -16.03
CA LYS A 96 -1.21 -1.41 -17.46
C LYS A 96 -1.16 -2.85 -17.98
#